data_AF-A0A960L6C2-F1
#
_entry.id   AF-A0A960L6C2-F1
#
_cell.length_a   1.000
_cell.length_b   1.000
_cell.length_c   1.000
_cell.angle_alpha   90.00
_cell.angle_beta   90.00
_cell.angle_gamma   90.00
#
_symmetry.space_group_name_H-M   'P 1'
#
loop_
_entity.id
_entity.type
_entity.pdbx_description
1 polymer ?
#
loop_
_entity_poly.entity_id
_entity_poly.type
_entity_poly.pdbx_seq_one_letter_code
_entity_poly.pdbx_strand_id
1 'polypeptide(L)'
;MTVKTFGAQGVTTLFEQPEPDRARLEPGDHLASHPDAPPRGDTRAARAEEAAHDRLIVLSEALSTSQLAADTPYVLRDEYGRVLCVENSGVNTWQWAYVGPYDSYPNDVLPLHFSADPTTGGQLIAQATQPWPLHSNGKATSWEWTFWAASTYSPNGDYPTMKLKAHPVQTAPNQPDKVSLSWDNAGTTMYLCADTGTWNWLYVSSTHTRSDFTIHKFYVKKAKVSALFQQTWPGASFVYSAFNTGDEYYEAITDPQAKSIYGHSGLSGFSYVPEVFDCDDYSYVYKAQASKDAWSSRPEFGYAVGVLFGANANGAHAVNVFIDPKGGVRVLEPQNGSIVAGADWKDAQGVAYQPYFVLM
;
A
#
# COMPACT_ATOMS: atom_id res chain seq x y z
N MET A 1 -42.71 -66.80 -46.03
CA MET A 1 -43.51 -66.26 -44.90
C MET A 1 -42.51 -65.76 -43.86
N THR A 2 -42.55 -64.45 -43.61
CA THR A 2 -41.85 -63.67 -42.57
C THR A 2 -40.32 -63.58 -42.62
N VAL A 3 -39.84 -62.47 -43.20
CA VAL A 3 -38.49 -61.91 -43.04
C VAL A 3 -38.53 -60.93 -41.84
N LYS A 4 -37.55 -61.04 -40.92
CA LYS A 4 -37.28 -60.06 -39.86
C LYS A 4 -36.16 -59.11 -40.33
N THR A 5 -36.43 -57.82 -40.28
CA THR A 5 -35.46 -56.73 -40.49
C THR A 5 -34.71 -56.42 -39.19
N PHE A 6 -33.39 -56.23 -39.28
CA PHE A 6 -32.55 -55.66 -38.23
C PHE A 6 -32.43 -54.14 -38.43
N GLY A 7 -32.58 -53.38 -37.35
CA GLY A 7 -32.43 -51.92 -37.32
C GLY A 7 -30.96 -51.50 -37.13
N ALA A 8 -30.55 -50.46 -37.86
CA ALA A 8 -29.25 -49.82 -37.74
C ALA A 8 -29.24 -48.78 -36.61
N GLN A 9 -28.22 -48.83 -35.75
CA GLN A 9 -27.91 -47.78 -34.77
C GLN A 9 -27.10 -46.67 -35.45
N GLY A 10 -27.64 -45.45 -35.47
CA GLY A 10 -26.90 -44.24 -35.79
C GLY A 10 -26.30 -43.64 -34.53
N VAL A 11 -24.97 -43.65 -34.42
CA VAL A 11 -24.23 -42.92 -33.38
C VAL A 11 -24.09 -41.47 -33.85
N THR A 12 -24.73 -40.55 -33.14
CA THR A 12 -24.56 -39.10 -33.37
C THR A 12 -23.45 -38.62 -32.44
N THR A 13 -22.27 -38.37 -32.99
CA THR A 13 -21.17 -37.69 -32.28
C THR A 13 -21.53 -36.21 -32.16
N LEU A 14 -21.95 -35.80 -30.96
CA LEU A 14 -22.00 -34.39 -30.57
C LEU A 14 -20.56 -33.89 -30.44
N PHE A 15 -20.13 -33.07 -31.38
CA PHE A 15 -18.95 -32.22 -31.19
C PHE A 15 -19.37 -31.13 -30.19
N GLU A 16 -18.94 -31.26 -28.93
CA GLU A 16 -18.88 -30.11 -28.03
C GLU A 16 -17.94 -29.09 -28.66
N GLN A 17 -18.46 -27.91 -28.97
CA GLN A 17 -17.61 -26.76 -29.25
C GLN A 17 -16.86 -26.43 -27.96
N PRO A 18 -15.53 -26.19 -28.01
CA PRO A 18 -14.81 -25.75 -26.83
C PRO A 18 -15.43 -24.44 -26.36
N GLU A 19 -15.76 -24.35 -25.06
CA GLU A 19 -16.17 -23.08 -24.45
C GLU A 19 -15.15 -21.99 -24.83
N PRO A 20 -15.61 -20.77 -25.14
CA PRO A 20 -14.69 -19.66 -25.38
C PRO A 20 -13.78 -19.51 -24.17
N ASP A 21 -12.49 -19.37 -24.45
CA ASP A 21 -11.38 -19.26 -23.51
C ASP A 21 -11.68 -18.21 -22.43
N ARG A 22 -12.34 -18.62 -21.33
CA ARG A 22 -12.70 -17.75 -20.20
C ARG A 22 -11.48 -17.08 -19.56
N ALA A 23 -10.27 -17.52 -19.90
CA ALA A 23 -9.01 -17.07 -19.31
C ALA A 23 -8.50 -15.70 -19.83
N ARG A 24 -9.12 -15.10 -20.86
CA ARG A 24 -8.56 -13.91 -21.53
C ARG A 24 -9.47 -12.69 -21.64
N LEU A 25 -10.47 -12.57 -20.78
CA LEU A 25 -11.24 -11.33 -20.72
C LEU A 25 -10.36 -10.21 -20.16
N GLU A 26 -10.48 -9.00 -20.73
CA GLU A 26 -9.86 -7.80 -20.17
C GLU A 26 -10.31 -7.61 -18.71
N PRO A 27 -9.50 -7.02 -17.81
CA PRO A 27 -9.88 -6.84 -16.42
C PRO A 27 -11.18 -6.03 -16.32
N GLY A 28 -11.31 -5.04 -17.21
CA GLY A 28 -12.52 -4.23 -17.41
C GLY A 28 -13.76 -5.02 -17.83
N ASP A 29 -13.62 -6.15 -18.52
CA ASP A 29 -14.75 -6.98 -18.98
C ASP A 29 -15.25 -7.90 -17.85
N HIS A 30 -14.36 -8.39 -16.97
CA HIS A 30 -14.75 -9.05 -15.73
C HIS A 30 -15.51 -8.08 -14.80
N LEU A 31 -15.06 -6.82 -14.76
CA LEU A 31 -15.66 -5.76 -13.96
C LEU A 31 -17.01 -5.27 -14.51
N ALA A 32 -17.21 -5.23 -15.83
CA ALA A 32 -18.48 -4.81 -16.45
C ALA A 32 -19.69 -5.68 -16.05
N SER A 33 -19.43 -6.91 -15.58
CA SER A 33 -20.45 -7.79 -15.01
C SER A 33 -20.77 -7.51 -13.53
N HIS A 34 -20.00 -6.65 -12.87
CA HIS A 34 -20.14 -6.30 -11.47
C HIS A 34 -20.89 -4.95 -11.31
N PRO A 35 -21.98 -4.89 -10.52
CA PRO A 35 -22.89 -3.74 -10.49
C PRO A 35 -22.30 -2.41 -9.99
N ASP A 36 -21.09 -2.43 -9.43
CA ASP A 36 -20.41 -1.27 -8.82
C ASP A 36 -19.04 -0.96 -9.45
N ALA A 37 -18.68 -1.60 -10.56
CA ALA A 37 -17.39 -1.35 -11.20
C ALA A 37 -17.32 0.07 -11.80
N PRO A 38 -16.30 0.87 -11.44
CA PRO A 38 -16.12 2.17 -12.08
C PRO A 38 -15.83 1.98 -13.58
N PRO A 39 -16.42 2.80 -14.48
CA PRO A 39 -16.05 2.78 -15.88
C PRO A 39 -14.57 3.16 -16.05
N ARG A 40 -13.93 2.62 -17.11
CA ARG A 40 -12.51 2.81 -17.50
C ARG A 40 -11.92 4.15 -17.05
N GLY A 41 -10.70 4.10 -16.50
CA GLY A 41 -9.96 5.13 -15.77
C GLY A 41 -9.66 6.49 -16.44
N ASP A 42 -10.49 6.96 -17.36
CA ASP A 42 -10.36 8.27 -18.00
C ASP A 42 -11.15 9.40 -17.28
N THR A 43 -12.22 9.10 -16.54
CA THR A 43 -13.08 10.16 -15.96
C THR A 43 -12.51 10.83 -14.70
N ARG A 44 -11.50 10.24 -14.03
CA ARG A 44 -10.85 10.85 -12.84
C ARG A 44 -9.60 11.68 -13.18
N ALA A 45 -8.95 11.43 -14.31
CA ALA A 45 -7.70 12.09 -14.70
C ALA A 45 -7.86 13.60 -14.96
N ALA A 46 -9.04 14.04 -15.42
CA ALA A 46 -9.32 15.43 -15.78
C ALA A 46 -9.38 16.43 -14.60
N ARG A 47 -9.29 15.97 -13.34
CA ARG A 47 -9.29 16.84 -12.14
C ARG A 47 -7.93 16.98 -11.43
N ALA A 48 -6.84 16.46 -12.02
CA ALA A 48 -5.61 16.18 -11.29
C ALA A 48 -4.60 17.35 -11.16
N GLU A 49 -4.50 18.25 -12.14
CA GLU A 49 -3.41 19.24 -12.16
C GLU A 49 -3.51 20.33 -11.09
N GLU A 50 -4.72 20.71 -10.66
CA GLU A 50 -4.92 21.73 -9.61
C GLU A 50 -4.72 21.14 -8.19
N ALA A 51 -4.69 19.81 -8.06
CA ALA A 51 -4.64 19.10 -6.77
C ALA A 51 -3.23 18.77 -6.28
N ALA A 52 -2.20 18.76 -7.14
CA ALA A 52 -0.85 18.28 -6.79
C ALA A 52 -0.12 19.15 -5.74
N HIS A 53 -0.31 20.47 -5.77
CA HIS A 53 0.35 21.41 -4.85
C HIS A 53 -0.25 21.38 -3.43
N ASP A 54 -1.50 20.96 -3.29
CA ASP A 54 -2.24 21.02 -2.02
C ASP A 54 -2.14 19.72 -1.17
N ARG A 55 -1.41 18.71 -1.66
CA ARG A 55 -1.38 17.38 -1.04
C ARG A 55 -0.66 17.33 0.29
N LEU A 56 -1.23 16.57 1.23
CA LEU A 56 -0.61 16.19 2.49
C LEU A 56 0.64 15.31 2.26
N ILE A 57 0.49 14.26 1.46
CA ILE A 57 1.56 13.32 1.12
C ILE A 57 2.15 13.71 -0.24
N VAL A 58 3.47 13.82 -0.29
CA VAL A 58 4.24 13.93 -1.52
C VAL A 58 5.24 12.80 -1.60
N LEU A 59 5.68 12.51 -2.82
CA LEU A 59 6.71 11.51 -3.06
C LEU A 59 8.08 12.15 -2.95
N SER A 60 9.04 11.42 -2.40
CA SER A 60 10.45 11.82 -2.42
C SER A 60 10.96 11.95 -3.86
N GLU A 61 12.16 12.52 -4.03
CA GLU A 61 12.95 12.22 -5.22
C GLU A 61 13.20 10.72 -5.34
N ALA A 62 13.50 10.26 -6.55
CA ALA A 62 13.78 8.85 -6.78
C ALA A 62 15.02 8.40 -5.99
N LEU A 63 14.88 7.29 -5.27
CA LEU A 63 15.92 6.73 -4.42
C LEU A 63 16.93 5.94 -5.24
N SER A 64 18.20 5.99 -4.83
CA SER A 64 19.19 5.00 -5.25
C SER A 64 18.94 3.66 -4.56
N THR A 65 19.36 2.58 -5.21
CA THR A 65 19.25 1.21 -4.69
C THR A 65 19.93 1.04 -3.32
N SER A 66 20.99 1.80 -3.05
CA SER A 66 21.69 1.84 -1.75
C SER A 66 20.90 2.50 -0.61
N GLN A 67 19.83 3.24 -0.92
CA GLN A 67 18.94 3.86 0.07
C GLN A 67 17.75 2.97 0.43
N LEU A 68 17.65 1.80 -0.19
CA LEU A 68 16.54 0.89 0.04
C LEU A 68 16.80 0.00 1.25
N ALA A 69 15.77 -0.21 2.05
CA ALA A 69 15.79 -1.04 3.24
C ALA A 69 14.60 -2.01 3.21
N ALA A 70 14.77 -3.16 3.88
CA ALA A 70 13.67 -4.07 4.14
C ALA A 70 12.59 -3.36 5.00
N ASP A 71 11.34 -3.82 4.87
CA ASP A 71 10.20 -3.36 5.69
C ASP A 71 9.89 -1.85 5.64
N THR A 72 10.50 -1.12 4.71
CA THR A 72 10.21 0.29 4.45
C THR A 72 9.16 0.40 3.33
N PRO A 73 8.09 1.19 3.52
CA PRO A 73 7.10 1.43 2.48
C PRO A 73 7.67 2.32 1.37
N TYR A 74 7.51 1.85 0.15
CA TYR A 74 7.87 2.53 -1.08
C TYR A 74 6.67 2.61 -2.02
N VAL A 75 6.73 3.56 -2.95
CA VAL A 75 5.91 3.58 -4.15
C VAL A 75 6.78 3.43 -5.37
N LEU A 76 6.27 2.69 -6.35
CA LEU A 76 6.88 2.57 -7.66
C LEU A 76 6.25 3.57 -8.61
N ARG A 77 7.11 4.28 -9.33
CA ARG A 77 6.71 5.23 -10.37
C ARG A 77 7.35 4.82 -11.70
N ASP A 78 6.56 4.70 -12.75
CA ASP A 78 7.07 4.29 -14.06
C ASP A 78 7.64 5.46 -14.88
N GLU A 79 8.16 5.16 -16.06
CA GLU A 79 8.75 6.16 -16.95
C GLU A 79 7.77 7.24 -17.46
N TYR A 80 6.45 7.01 -17.35
CA TYR A 80 5.41 7.99 -17.70
C TYR A 80 4.97 8.82 -16.49
N GLY A 81 5.62 8.62 -15.34
CA GLY A 81 5.32 9.33 -14.11
C GLY A 81 4.07 8.82 -13.40
N ARG A 82 3.53 7.67 -13.79
CA ARG A 82 2.41 7.00 -13.15
C ARG A 82 2.90 6.17 -11.98
N VAL A 83 2.05 5.97 -10.98
CA VAL A 83 2.37 5.15 -9.80
C VAL A 83 1.60 3.85 -9.82
N LEU A 84 2.19 2.81 -9.24
CA LEU A 84 1.52 1.52 -9.05
C LEU A 84 0.36 1.67 -8.06
N CYS A 85 -0.82 1.30 -8.53
CA CYS A 85 -2.08 1.38 -7.81
C CYS A 85 -2.79 0.02 -7.78
N VAL A 86 -3.76 -0.07 -6.90
CA VAL A 86 -4.67 -1.19 -6.76
C VAL A 86 -6.11 -0.71 -6.86
N GLU A 87 -6.89 -1.38 -7.68
CA GLU A 87 -8.29 -1.02 -7.87
C GLU A 87 -9.11 -1.51 -6.69
N ASN A 88 -9.53 -0.57 -5.84
CA ASN A 88 -10.33 -0.86 -4.66
C ASN A 88 -11.84 -1.03 -4.97
N SER A 89 -12.18 -1.68 -6.09
CA SER A 89 -13.56 -2.01 -6.48
C SER A 89 -13.94 -3.46 -6.17
N GLY A 90 -12.95 -4.31 -5.87
CA GLY A 90 -13.17 -5.72 -5.54
C GLY A 90 -13.79 -5.91 -4.16
N VAL A 91 -14.96 -6.53 -4.11
CA VAL A 91 -15.64 -6.92 -2.87
C VAL A 91 -14.83 -8.01 -2.17
N ASN A 92 -13.88 -7.66 -1.30
CA ASN A 92 -13.16 -8.55 -0.37
C ASN A 92 -12.50 -9.83 -0.96
N THR A 93 -12.42 -10.00 -2.28
CA THR A 93 -11.91 -11.24 -2.91
C THR A 93 -10.58 -11.06 -3.65
N TRP A 94 -10.45 -9.99 -4.43
CA TRP A 94 -9.26 -9.68 -5.23
C TRP A 94 -9.31 -8.21 -5.67
N GLN A 95 -8.18 -7.64 -6.09
CA GLN A 95 -8.08 -6.27 -6.59
C GLN A 95 -7.11 -6.18 -7.77
N TRP A 96 -7.54 -5.67 -8.92
CA TRP A 96 -6.66 -5.54 -10.09
C TRP A 96 -5.53 -4.53 -9.84
N ALA A 97 -4.35 -4.83 -10.37
CA ALA A 97 -3.22 -3.92 -10.32
C ALA A 97 -3.18 -3.05 -11.58
N TYR A 98 -2.87 -1.76 -11.42
CA TYR A 98 -2.77 -0.82 -12.52
C TYR A 98 -1.70 0.25 -12.22
N VAL A 99 -1.40 1.08 -13.21
CA VAL A 99 -0.62 2.30 -13.05
C VAL A 99 -1.46 3.51 -13.43
N GLY A 100 -1.42 4.56 -12.63
CA GLY A 100 -2.16 5.80 -12.89
C GLY A 100 -1.45 7.03 -12.35
N PRO A 101 -1.86 8.26 -12.72
CA PRO A 101 -1.22 9.47 -12.23
C PRO A 101 -1.44 9.57 -10.72
N TYR A 102 -0.38 9.80 -9.95
CA TYR A 102 -0.50 9.97 -8.50
C TYR A 102 -1.52 11.07 -8.18
N ASP A 103 -1.49 12.15 -8.98
CA ASP A 103 -2.51 13.18 -9.28
C ASP A 103 -3.98 12.80 -9.04
N SER A 104 -4.36 11.64 -9.56
CA SER A 104 -5.76 11.26 -9.71
C SER A 104 -6.14 10.08 -8.81
N TYR A 105 -5.13 9.31 -8.38
CA TYR A 105 -5.30 8.03 -7.70
C TYR A 105 -4.52 7.92 -6.38
N PRO A 106 -4.44 8.97 -5.53
CA PRO A 106 -3.60 8.93 -4.32
C PRO A 106 -4.05 7.88 -3.31
N ASN A 107 -5.36 7.61 -3.23
CA ASN A 107 -5.93 6.61 -2.31
C ASN A 107 -5.79 5.17 -2.82
N ASP A 108 -5.54 5.01 -4.12
CA ASP A 108 -5.40 3.72 -4.76
C ASP A 108 -3.93 3.29 -4.82
N VAL A 109 -2.99 4.16 -4.43
CA VAL A 109 -1.58 3.79 -4.31
C VAL A 109 -1.42 2.70 -3.28
N LEU A 110 -0.70 1.66 -3.69
CA LEU A 110 -0.36 0.54 -2.84
C LEU A 110 1.08 0.69 -2.35
N PRO A 111 1.31 0.98 -1.06
CA PRO A 111 2.66 0.94 -0.51
C PRO A 111 3.22 -0.48 -0.61
N LEU A 112 4.47 -0.59 -1.04
CA LEU A 112 5.19 -1.86 -1.23
C LEU A 112 6.45 -1.85 -0.37
N HIS A 113 6.90 -3.00 0.12
CA HIS A 113 8.19 -3.12 0.79
C HIS A 113 8.98 -4.29 0.20
N PHE A 114 10.29 -4.33 0.47
CA PHE A 114 11.11 -5.47 0.12
C PHE A 114 11.20 -6.44 1.30
N SER A 115 11.09 -7.74 1.01
CA SER A 115 11.19 -8.82 2.00
C SER A 115 12.59 -8.97 2.60
N ALA A 116 13.59 -8.39 1.96
CA ALA A 116 15.00 -8.39 2.33
C ALA A 116 15.67 -7.24 1.56
N ASP A 117 16.99 -7.05 1.73
CA ASP A 117 17.74 -6.07 0.96
C ASP A 117 17.54 -6.30 -0.57
N PRO A 118 16.95 -5.33 -1.30
CA PRO A 118 16.66 -5.48 -2.72
C PRO A 118 17.92 -5.62 -3.58
N THR A 119 19.07 -5.15 -3.10
CA THR A 119 20.36 -5.31 -3.80
C THR A 119 20.88 -6.75 -3.77
N THR A 120 20.35 -7.58 -2.86
CA THR A 120 20.73 -9.00 -2.69
C THR A 120 19.63 -9.98 -3.10
N GLY A 121 18.53 -9.48 -3.69
CA GLY A 121 17.43 -10.31 -4.20
C GLY A 121 16.16 -10.31 -3.34
N GLY A 122 15.95 -9.28 -2.51
CA GLY A 122 14.67 -9.04 -1.83
C GLY A 122 13.48 -9.03 -2.80
N GLN A 123 12.37 -9.66 -2.39
CA GLN A 123 11.14 -9.70 -3.18
C GLN A 123 10.27 -8.50 -2.83
N LEU A 124 9.61 -7.94 -3.84
CA LEU A 124 8.66 -6.86 -3.62
C LEU A 124 7.33 -7.44 -3.11
N ILE A 125 6.85 -6.94 -1.97
CA ILE A 125 5.64 -7.39 -1.29
C ILE A 125 4.71 -6.18 -1.11
N ALA A 126 3.43 -6.34 -1.44
CA ALA A 126 2.45 -5.32 -1.11
C ALA A 126 2.20 -5.21 0.38
N GLN A 127 2.15 -3.98 0.85
CA GLN A 127 1.71 -3.64 2.18
C GLN A 127 0.24 -3.19 2.13
N ALA A 128 -0.64 -4.09 1.67
CA ALA A 128 -2.06 -3.89 1.87
C ALA A 128 -2.42 -4.15 3.35
N THR A 129 -3.56 -3.61 3.80
CA THR A 129 -4.17 -3.96 5.09
C THR A 129 -4.41 -5.47 5.24
N GLN A 130 -4.38 -6.20 4.13
CA GLN A 130 -4.31 -7.64 4.07
C GLN A 130 -2.99 -8.03 3.36
N PRO A 131 -2.24 -9.03 3.85
CA PRO A 131 -0.96 -9.46 3.26
C PRO A 131 -1.21 -10.29 1.99
N TRP A 132 -1.89 -9.71 1.03
CA TRP A 132 -2.24 -10.35 -0.23
C TRP A 132 -1.02 -10.37 -1.15
N PRO A 133 -0.59 -11.54 -1.64
CA PRO A 133 0.38 -11.61 -2.71
C PRO A 133 -0.19 -11.13 -4.05
N LEU A 134 0.71 -10.79 -4.98
CA LEU A 134 0.34 -10.53 -6.36
C LEU A 134 0.16 -11.87 -7.09
N HIS A 135 -0.86 -11.97 -7.91
CA HIS A 135 -1.22 -13.13 -8.71
C HIS A 135 -1.22 -12.77 -10.19
N SER A 136 -0.84 -13.73 -11.01
CA SER A 136 -1.12 -13.75 -12.46
C SER A 136 -2.53 -14.31 -12.69
N ASN A 137 -3.29 -13.77 -13.64
CA ASN A 137 -4.62 -14.29 -14.02
C ASN A 137 -4.56 -15.56 -14.89
N GLY A 138 -3.36 -16.11 -15.10
CA GLY A 138 -3.18 -17.40 -15.73
C GLY A 138 -1.75 -17.90 -15.65
N LYS A 139 -1.45 -18.92 -16.47
CA LYS A 139 -0.18 -19.65 -16.50
C LYS A 139 0.59 -19.45 -17.82
N ALA A 140 0.05 -18.69 -18.76
CA ALA A 140 0.71 -18.46 -20.03
C ALA A 140 2.06 -17.75 -19.82
N THR A 141 3.03 -18.14 -20.64
CA THR A 141 4.38 -17.57 -20.59
C THR A 141 4.57 -16.46 -21.62
N SER A 142 3.51 -16.06 -22.33
CA SER A 142 3.56 -14.94 -23.28
C SER A 142 3.06 -13.66 -22.64
N TRP A 143 1.93 -13.71 -21.93
CA TRP A 143 1.25 -12.54 -21.42
C TRP A 143 0.15 -12.96 -20.42
N GLU A 144 0.00 -12.26 -19.28
CA GLU A 144 -1.09 -12.43 -18.29
C GLU A 144 -1.33 -11.13 -17.48
N TRP A 145 -2.58 -10.80 -17.13
CA TRP A 145 -2.92 -9.70 -16.20
C TRP A 145 -2.48 -10.00 -14.76
N THR A 146 -2.35 -8.93 -13.96
CA THR A 146 -1.93 -9.03 -12.54
C THR A 146 -2.96 -8.48 -11.56
N PHE A 147 -3.12 -9.14 -10.41
CA PHE A 147 -4.06 -8.71 -9.36
C PHE A 147 -3.58 -9.14 -7.97
N TRP A 148 -4.01 -8.43 -6.94
CA TRP A 148 -3.77 -8.77 -5.54
C TRP A 148 -4.93 -9.59 -4.99
N ALA A 149 -4.65 -10.69 -4.30
CA ALA A 149 -5.68 -11.50 -3.66
C ALA A 149 -5.12 -12.28 -2.47
N ALA A 150 -5.99 -12.85 -1.64
CA ALA A 150 -5.56 -13.72 -0.56
C ALA A 150 -4.76 -14.91 -1.10
N SER A 151 -3.75 -15.38 -0.35
CA SER A 151 -2.92 -16.53 -0.77
C SER A 151 -3.73 -17.81 -1.06
N THR A 152 -4.95 -17.90 -0.52
CA THR A 152 -5.89 -19.02 -0.74
C THR A 152 -6.77 -18.86 -1.99
N TYR A 153 -6.67 -17.74 -2.73
CA TYR A 153 -7.52 -17.43 -3.87
C TYR A 153 -7.41 -18.44 -5.01
N SER A 154 -6.26 -19.11 -5.13
CA SER A 154 -5.98 -20.09 -6.17
C SER A 154 -5.76 -21.50 -5.62
N PRO A 155 -6.81 -22.17 -5.09
CA PRO A 155 -6.67 -23.49 -4.48
C PRO A 155 -6.19 -24.56 -5.46
N ASN A 156 -6.49 -24.41 -6.75
CA ASN A 156 -6.08 -25.33 -7.82
C ASN A 156 -4.80 -24.87 -8.54
N GLY A 157 -4.19 -23.76 -8.09
CA GLY A 157 -2.98 -23.20 -8.69
C GLY A 157 -3.16 -22.52 -10.03
N ASP A 158 -4.39 -22.26 -10.49
CA ASP A 158 -4.69 -21.61 -11.79
C ASP A 158 -4.27 -20.15 -11.86
N TYR A 159 -4.19 -19.46 -10.72
CA TYR A 159 -3.70 -18.09 -10.60
C TYR A 159 -2.44 -18.08 -9.75
N PRO A 160 -1.25 -18.31 -10.35
CA PRO A 160 -0.02 -18.47 -9.60
C PRO A 160 0.38 -17.16 -8.90
N THR A 161 0.87 -17.28 -7.68
CA THR A 161 1.48 -16.17 -6.95
C THR A 161 2.81 -15.77 -7.59
N MET A 162 2.94 -14.48 -7.88
CA MET A 162 4.14 -13.88 -8.46
C MET A 162 5.08 -13.38 -7.37
N LYS A 163 6.29 -13.94 -7.36
CA LYS A 163 7.39 -13.46 -6.53
C LYS A 163 8.29 -12.56 -7.38
N LEU A 164 7.94 -11.27 -7.42
CA LEU A 164 8.66 -10.29 -8.23
C LEU A 164 10.08 -10.06 -7.70
N LYS A 165 11.06 -10.18 -8.59
CA LYS A 165 12.47 -9.86 -8.37
C LYS A 165 12.77 -8.51 -9.03
N ALA A 166 13.41 -7.62 -8.29
CA ALA A 166 13.91 -6.36 -8.83
C ALA A 166 15.25 -6.56 -9.54
N HIS A 167 15.39 -5.98 -10.73
CA HIS A 167 16.62 -5.93 -11.50
C HIS A 167 17.00 -4.48 -11.75
N PRO A 168 18.15 -4.01 -11.24
CA PRO A 168 18.65 -2.68 -11.56
C PRO A 168 18.77 -2.50 -13.07
N VAL A 169 18.27 -1.38 -13.57
CA VAL A 169 18.39 -0.98 -14.98
C VAL A 169 19.51 0.04 -15.06
N GLN A 170 20.45 -0.19 -15.98
CA GLN A 170 21.56 0.73 -16.19
C GLN A 170 21.04 2.08 -16.68
N THR A 171 21.27 3.13 -15.89
CA THR A 171 20.91 4.50 -16.24
C THR A 171 22.16 5.33 -16.54
N ALA A 172 21.99 6.44 -17.26
CA ALA A 172 23.08 7.36 -17.53
C ALA A 172 23.54 8.06 -16.22
N PRO A 173 24.79 8.57 -16.16
CA PRO A 173 25.22 9.37 -15.00
C PRO A 173 24.23 10.51 -14.71
N ASN A 174 23.90 10.70 -13.42
CA ASN A 174 22.93 11.69 -12.92
C ASN A 174 21.45 11.44 -13.28
N GLN A 175 21.11 10.25 -13.77
CA GLN A 175 19.72 9.79 -13.84
C GLN A 175 19.37 9.00 -12.58
N PRO A 176 18.11 9.02 -12.13
CA PRO A 176 17.70 8.21 -10.99
C PRO A 176 17.86 6.73 -11.29
N ASP A 177 18.15 5.94 -10.25
CA ASP A 177 18.19 4.49 -10.35
C ASP A 177 16.80 3.98 -10.76
N LYS A 178 16.79 3.03 -11.70
CA LYS A 178 15.58 2.36 -12.15
C LYS A 178 15.67 0.87 -11.86
N VAL A 179 14.51 0.26 -11.63
CA VAL A 179 14.38 -1.19 -11.49
C VAL A 179 13.34 -1.71 -12.46
N SER A 180 13.60 -2.87 -13.06
CA SER A 180 12.57 -3.66 -13.71
C SER A 180 12.18 -4.83 -12.81
N LEU A 181 10.92 -5.24 -12.88
CA LEU A 181 10.41 -6.32 -12.04
C LEU A 181 10.14 -7.55 -12.89
N SER A 182 10.65 -8.71 -12.46
CA SER A 182 10.45 -9.97 -13.17
C SER A 182 9.92 -11.08 -12.28
N TRP A 183 9.21 -12.03 -12.87
CA TRP A 183 8.78 -13.28 -12.25
C TRP A 183 9.22 -14.47 -13.12
N ASP A 184 9.69 -15.54 -12.50
CA ASP A 184 9.95 -16.82 -13.18
C ASP A 184 8.65 -17.63 -13.25
N ASN A 185 8.09 -17.76 -14.45
CA ASN A 185 6.93 -18.60 -14.73
C ASN A 185 7.39 -19.88 -15.45
N ALA A 186 7.54 -20.97 -14.69
CA ALA A 186 7.97 -22.28 -15.20
C ALA A 186 9.25 -22.22 -16.06
N GLY A 187 10.26 -21.47 -15.61
CA GLY A 187 11.53 -21.29 -16.33
C GLY A 187 11.49 -20.22 -17.43
N THR A 188 10.37 -19.53 -17.63
CA THR A 188 10.29 -18.35 -18.49
C THR A 188 10.31 -17.08 -17.65
N THR A 189 11.27 -16.20 -17.90
CA THR A 189 11.29 -14.87 -17.29
C THR A 189 10.20 -14.00 -17.89
N MET A 190 9.26 -13.59 -17.05
CA MET A 190 8.20 -12.64 -17.37
C MET A 190 8.51 -11.32 -16.69
N TYR A 191 8.34 -10.19 -17.38
CA TYR A 191 8.51 -8.85 -16.79
C TYR A 191 7.16 -8.21 -16.52
N LEU A 192 7.09 -7.40 -15.46
CA LEU A 192 5.94 -6.52 -15.22
C LEU A 192 5.93 -5.40 -16.28
N CYS A 193 4.76 -5.20 -16.86
CA CYS A 193 4.53 -4.34 -18.01
C CYS A 193 3.25 -3.52 -17.81
N ALA A 194 3.22 -2.36 -18.45
CA ALA A 194 2.04 -1.53 -18.69
C ALA A 194 2.24 -0.81 -20.02
N ASP A 195 1.16 -0.66 -20.81
CA ASP A 195 1.26 0.11 -22.05
C ASP A 195 1.43 1.60 -21.76
N THR A 196 1.74 2.37 -22.80
CA THR A 196 1.86 3.84 -22.73
C THR A 196 0.53 4.52 -22.41
N GLY A 197 0.58 5.79 -21.99
CA GLY A 197 -0.60 6.61 -21.69
C GLY A 197 -0.62 7.07 -20.24
N THR A 198 -1.65 7.82 -19.85
CA THR A 198 -1.76 8.37 -18.48
C THR A 198 -2.22 7.34 -17.46
N TRP A 199 -2.82 6.24 -17.89
CA TRP A 199 -3.33 5.16 -17.04
C TRP A 199 -3.29 3.83 -17.80
N ASN A 200 -2.99 2.71 -17.14
CA ASN A 200 -3.02 1.39 -17.77
C ASN A 200 -3.10 0.24 -16.76
N TRP A 201 -3.69 -0.90 -17.15
CA TRP A 201 -3.65 -2.13 -16.36
C TRP A 201 -2.23 -2.72 -16.31
N LEU A 202 -1.89 -3.37 -15.20
CA LEU A 202 -0.62 -4.08 -15.08
C LEU A 202 -0.75 -5.53 -15.52
N TYR A 203 0.19 -5.98 -16.34
CA TYR A 203 0.33 -7.35 -16.82
C TYR A 203 1.78 -7.81 -16.70
N VAL A 204 2.01 -9.11 -16.84
CA VAL A 204 3.33 -9.71 -16.99
C VAL A 204 3.48 -10.30 -18.39
N SER A 205 4.65 -10.16 -19.00
CA SER A 205 4.92 -10.69 -20.33
C SER A 205 6.39 -11.02 -20.56
N SER A 206 6.66 -12.03 -21.39
CA SER A 206 8.01 -12.33 -21.91
C SER A 206 8.29 -11.70 -23.28
N THR A 207 7.26 -11.15 -23.93
CA THR A 207 7.32 -10.66 -25.31
C THR A 207 7.09 -9.15 -25.45
N HIS A 208 6.52 -8.50 -24.44
CA HIS A 208 6.27 -7.06 -24.44
C HIS A 208 7.42 -6.29 -23.80
N THR A 209 7.50 -5.00 -24.11
CA THR A 209 8.43 -4.08 -23.45
C THR A 209 8.10 -4.02 -21.96
N ARG A 210 9.10 -4.27 -21.12
CA ARG A 210 8.97 -4.14 -19.67
C ARG A 210 8.82 -2.69 -19.25
N SER A 211 8.17 -2.47 -18.11
CA SER A 211 8.16 -1.18 -17.44
C SER A 211 9.38 -1.04 -16.53
N ASP A 212 9.98 0.15 -16.52
CA ASP A 212 11.10 0.48 -15.65
C ASP A 212 10.63 1.49 -14.60
N PHE A 213 10.82 1.16 -13.33
CA PHE A 213 10.29 1.93 -12.21
C PHE A 213 11.40 2.66 -11.45
N THR A 214 11.16 3.91 -11.09
CA THR A 214 11.85 4.58 -9.99
C THR A 214 11.14 4.27 -8.67
N ILE A 215 11.88 4.31 -7.56
CA ILE A 215 11.38 3.99 -6.22
C ILE A 215 11.36 5.26 -5.39
N HIS A 216 10.27 5.52 -4.68
CA HIS A 216 10.09 6.74 -3.89
C HIS A 216 9.54 6.42 -2.49
N LYS A 217 9.76 7.34 -1.54
CA LYS A 217 9.15 7.34 -0.21
C LYS A 217 7.93 8.25 -0.14
N PHE A 218 7.17 8.14 0.94
CA PHE A 218 6.02 8.98 1.27
C PHE A 218 6.39 10.02 2.33
N TYR A 219 6.35 11.30 1.95
CA TYR A 219 6.64 12.41 2.86
C TYR A 219 5.39 13.23 3.17
N VAL A 220 5.18 13.50 4.45
CA VAL A 220 4.12 14.35 4.99
C VAL A 220 4.60 15.79 5.05
N LYS A 221 3.86 16.71 4.42
CA LYS A 221 4.13 18.15 4.53
C LYS A 221 3.66 18.74 5.86
N LYS A 222 4.57 19.40 6.59
CA LYS A 222 4.25 20.16 7.82
C LYS A 222 3.03 21.05 7.69
N ALA A 223 2.98 21.83 6.62
CA ALA A 223 1.93 22.81 6.35
C ALA A 223 0.51 22.20 6.28
N LYS A 224 0.41 20.87 6.15
CA LYS A 224 -0.85 20.13 6.01
C LYS A 224 -1.22 19.29 7.23
N VAL A 225 -0.28 19.05 8.15
CA VAL A 225 -0.50 18.20 9.34
C VAL A 225 -1.63 18.76 10.21
N SER A 226 -1.67 20.08 10.45
CA SER A 226 -2.74 20.69 11.26
C SER A 226 -4.13 20.50 10.63
N ALA A 227 -4.26 20.69 9.32
CA ALA A 227 -5.53 20.48 8.61
C ALA A 227 -5.98 19.02 8.67
N LEU A 228 -5.04 18.08 8.53
CA LEU A 228 -5.32 16.64 8.68
C LEU A 228 -5.84 16.30 10.09
N PHE A 229 -5.21 16.84 11.13
CA PHE A 229 -5.64 16.60 12.51
C PHE A 229 -7.02 17.22 12.77
N GLN A 230 -7.29 18.42 12.25
CA GLN A 230 -8.62 19.03 12.33
C GLN A 230 -9.67 18.20 11.57
N GLN A 231 -9.32 17.61 10.43
CA GLN A 231 -10.23 16.71 9.70
C GLN A 231 -10.50 15.41 10.48
N THR A 232 -9.46 14.86 11.12
CA THR A 232 -9.57 13.63 11.91
C THR A 232 -10.40 13.85 13.17
N TRP A 233 -10.26 15.01 13.82
CA TRP A 233 -11.01 15.40 15.01
C TRP A 233 -11.65 16.78 14.83
N PRO A 234 -12.81 16.88 14.14
CA PRO A 234 -13.45 18.17 13.84
C PRO A 234 -13.85 18.99 15.07
N GLY A 235 -14.05 18.35 16.22
CA GLY A 235 -14.38 18.99 17.50
C GLY A 235 -13.17 19.41 18.34
N ALA A 236 -11.95 19.07 17.92
CA ALA A 236 -10.73 19.45 18.62
C ALA A 236 -10.43 20.94 18.43
N SER A 237 -9.91 21.57 19.48
CA SER A 237 -9.44 22.96 19.46
C SER A 237 -7.93 23.00 19.63
N PHE A 238 -7.20 22.80 18.53
CA PHE A 238 -5.76 22.98 18.52
C PHE A 238 -5.43 24.49 18.52
N VAL A 239 -5.18 25.05 19.70
CA VAL A 239 -4.63 26.42 19.78
C VAL A 239 -3.21 26.40 19.20
N TYR A 240 -2.76 27.47 18.55
CA TYR A 240 -1.45 27.51 17.86
C TYR A 240 -0.26 27.05 18.73
N SER A 241 -0.26 27.37 20.03
CA SER A 241 0.77 26.92 20.99
C SER A 241 0.72 25.43 21.32
N ALA A 242 -0.38 24.76 20.98
CA ALA A 242 -0.64 23.36 21.26
C ALA A 242 -0.46 22.46 20.03
N PHE A 243 -0.06 23.00 18.88
CA PHE A 243 0.26 22.22 17.69
C PHE A 243 1.70 22.50 17.25
N ASN A 244 2.64 21.71 17.76
CA ASN A 244 4.06 21.90 17.54
C ASN A 244 4.57 20.87 16.53
N THR A 245 5.08 21.36 15.41
CA THR A 245 5.77 20.56 14.37
C THR A 245 7.18 21.12 14.19
N GLY A 246 8.20 20.30 14.45
CA GLY A 246 9.61 20.69 14.33
C GLY A 246 10.09 20.88 12.89
N ASP A 247 9.70 20.00 11.97
CA ASP A 247 10.34 19.83 10.65
C ASP A 247 9.42 20.19 9.49
N GLU A 248 9.98 20.53 8.32
CA GLU A 248 9.20 20.90 7.10
C GLU A 248 8.52 19.69 6.46
N TYR A 249 9.19 18.53 6.51
CA TYR A 249 8.70 17.26 6.02
C TYR A 249 8.93 16.17 7.07
N TYR A 250 8.10 15.15 7.02
CA TYR A 250 8.24 13.95 7.84
C TYR A 250 8.05 12.69 6.99
N GLU A 251 8.76 11.61 7.28
CA GLU A 251 8.56 10.33 6.60
C GLU A 251 7.34 9.59 7.20
N ALA A 252 6.34 9.27 6.38
CA ALA A 252 5.17 8.50 6.81
C ALA A 252 5.58 7.08 7.19
N ILE A 253 4.98 6.52 8.24
CA ILE A 253 5.28 5.16 8.72
C ILE A 253 4.05 4.28 8.76
N THR A 254 4.28 2.99 8.64
CA THR A 254 3.21 1.97 8.62
C THR A 254 2.92 1.40 10.00
N ASP A 255 1.75 0.78 10.17
CA ASP A 255 1.41 0.06 11.41
C ASP A 255 2.49 -0.97 11.83
N PRO A 256 3.07 -1.80 10.93
CA PRO A 256 4.19 -2.68 11.28
C PRO A 256 5.44 -1.93 11.76
N GLN A 257 5.83 -0.83 11.12
CA GLN A 257 6.97 -0.02 11.56
C GLN A 257 6.71 0.60 12.94
N ALA A 258 5.51 1.14 13.18
CA ALA A 258 5.12 1.67 14.49
C ALA A 258 5.18 0.57 15.58
N LYS A 259 4.72 -0.64 15.28
CA LYS A 259 4.85 -1.79 16.19
C LYS A 259 6.29 -2.21 16.42
N SER A 260 7.15 -2.15 15.40
CA SER A 260 8.58 -2.45 15.56
C SER A 260 9.25 -1.43 16.49
N ILE A 261 8.96 -0.13 16.32
CA ILE A 261 9.44 0.94 17.21
C ILE A 261 8.99 0.68 18.65
N TYR A 262 7.72 0.32 18.84
CA TYR A 262 7.20 -0.07 20.16
C TYR A 262 7.97 -1.26 20.74
N GLY A 263 8.23 -2.30 19.95
CA GLY A 263 9.04 -3.45 20.36
C GLY A 263 10.46 -3.06 20.78
N HIS A 264 11.13 -2.19 20.02
CA HIS A 264 12.48 -1.69 20.33
C HIS A 264 12.53 -0.79 21.57
N SER A 265 11.41 -0.13 21.92
CA SER A 265 11.35 0.78 23.07
C SER A 265 11.41 0.06 24.42
N GLY A 266 11.07 -1.23 24.46
CA GLY A 266 10.99 -2.01 25.70
C GLY A 266 9.82 -1.63 26.63
N LEU A 267 8.90 -0.76 26.19
CA LEU A 267 7.78 -0.25 27.00
C LEU A 267 6.86 -1.35 27.55
N SER A 268 6.75 -2.49 26.87
CA SER A 268 5.99 -3.65 27.35
C SER A 268 6.52 -4.24 28.66
N GLY A 269 7.77 -3.92 29.05
CA GLY A 269 8.38 -4.35 30.31
C GLY A 269 8.08 -3.43 31.49
N PHE A 270 7.42 -2.30 31.28
CA PHE A 270 7.08 -1.34 32.33
C PHE A 270 5.65 -1.52 32.80
N SER A 271 5.39 -1.22 34.07
CA SER A 271 4.05 -1.14 34.63
C SER A 271 3.67 0.31 34.86
N TYR A 272 2.40 0.62 34.64
CA TYR A 272 1.83 1.92 34.97
C TYR A 272 1.99 2.23 36.46
N VAL A 273 2.57 3.38 36.78
CA VAL A 273 2.64 3.93 38.14
C VAL A 273 2.22 5.40 38.07
N PRO A 274 1.10 5.79 38.71
CA PRO A 274 0.60 7.17 38.65
C PRO A 274 1.71 8.19 38.95
N GLU A 275 1.85 9.21 38.11
CA GLU A 275 2.78 10.35 38.26
C GLU A 275 4.29 10.00 38.25
N VAL A 276 4.64 8.72 38.09
CA VAL A 276 6.04 8.23 38.11
C VAL A 276 6.42 7.61 36.77
N PHE A 277 5.50 6.83 36.20
CA PHE A 277 5.61 6.25 34.87
C PHE A 277 4.21 6.00 34.34
N ASP A 278 3.55 7.06 33.90
CA ASP A 278 2.16 7.04 33.43
C ASP A 278 2.03 7.42 31.95
N CYS A 279 0.82 7.72 31.49
CA CYS A 279 0.51 7.90 30.08
C CYS A 279 1.46 8.84 29.32
N ASP A 280 1.93 9.91 29.96
CA ASP A 280 2.84 10.85 29.28
C ASP A 280 4.26 10.30 29.16
N ASP A 281 4.79 9.65 30.20
CA ASP A 281 6.11 9.01 30.20
C ASP A 281 6.21 7.94 29.11
N TYR A 282 5.20 7.07 29.02
CA TYR A 282 5.12 6.06 27.96
C TYR A 282 5.16 6.72 26.58
N SER A 283 4.42 7.83 26.40
CA SER A 283 4.34 8.55 25.12
C SER A 283 5.67 9.23 24.75
N TYR A 284 6.36 9.82 25.71
CA TYR A 284 7.67 10.44 25.51
C TYR A 284 8.75 9.41 25.18
N VAL A 285 8.78 8.29 25.89
CA VAL A 285 9.75 7.21 25.63
C VAL A 285 9.56 6.64 24.22
N TYR A 286 8.31 6.40 23.78
CA TYR A 286 8.04 5.93 22.43
C TYR A 286 8.51 6.94 21.37
N LYS A 287 8.21 8.25 21.54
CA LYS A 287 8.66 9.30 20.62
C LYS A 287 10.19 9.39 20.55
N ALA A 288 10.87 9.25 21.69
CA ALA A 288 12.32 9.19 21.74
C ALA A 288 12.86 7.95 20.99
N GLN A 289 12.23 6.79 21.15
CA GLN A 289 12.62 5.58 20.41
C GLN A 289 12.40 5.73 18.90
N ALA A 290 11.26 6.28 18.46
CA ALA A 290 11.02 6.55 17.05
C ALA A 290 12.12 7.43 16.44
N SER A 291 12.61 8.41 17.20
CA SER A 291 13.71 9.28 16.78
C SER A 291 15.05 8.55 16.70
N LYS A 292 15.32 7.60 17.60
CA LYS A 292 16.52 6.72 17.55
C LYS A 292 16.48 5.77 16.35
N ASP A 293 15.32 5.20 16.06
CA ASP A 293 15.12 4.30 14.93
C ASP A 293 15.27 5.07 13.60
N ALA A 294 14.74 6.28 13.52
CA ALA A 294 15.00 7.20 12.40
C ALA A 294 16.50 7.49 12.28
N TRP A 295 17.17 7.94 13.35
CA TRP A 295 18.61 8.19 13.29
C TRP A 295 19.43 6.99 12.80
N SER A 296 19.05 5.77 13.20
CA SER A 296 19.75 4.54 12.84
C SER A 296 19.50 4.14 11.38
N SER A 297 18.28 4.32 10.89
CA SER A 297 17.89 4.03 9.49
C SER A 297 18.29 5.12 8.49
N ARG A 298 18.71 6.30 8.98
CA ARG A 298 19.18 7.44 8.18
C ARG A 298 18.18 7.87 7.08
N PRO A 299 16.88 8.05 7.38
CA PRO A 299 15.94 8.63 6.44
C PRO A 299 16.34 10.09 6.17
N GLU A 300 15.83 10.62 5.06
CA GLU A 300 16.02 12.03 4.72
C GLU A 300 15.35 12.96 5.75
N PHE A 301 14.18 12.55 6.27
CA PHE A 301 13.40 13.28 7.25
C PHE A 301 13.04 12.40 8.45
N GLY A 302 12.79 13.00 9.61
CA GLY A 302 12.29 12.29 10.78
C GLY A 302 10.93 11.63 10.51
N TYR A 303 10.62 10.54 11.23
CA TYR A 303 9.32 9.88 11.10
C TYR A 303 8.18 10.82 11.52
N ALA A 304 7.04 10.71 10.82
CA ALA A 304 5.79 11.41 11.12
C ALA A 304 5.12 10.82 12.36
N VAL A 305 5.81 10.87 13.49
CA VAL A 305 5.44 10.32 14.79
C VAL A 305 5.45 11.43 15.83
N GLY A 306 4.37 11.54 16.58
CA GLY A 306 4.21 12.56 17.61
C GLY A 306 3.64 12.04 18.93
N VAL A 307 3.50 12.96 19.87
CA VAL A 307 2.78 12.81 21.13
C VAL A 307 1.46 13.59 21.02
N LEU A 308 0.38 12.98 21.45
CA LEU A 308 -0.97 13.53 21.45
C LEU A 308 -1.53 13.50 22.86
N PHE A 309 -1.98 14.65 23.36
CA PHE A 309 -2.76 14.72 24.58
C PHE A 309 -4.20 15.05 24.24
N GLY A 310 -5.11 14.37 24.90
CA GLY A 310 -6.54 14.55 24.75
C GLY A 310 -7.27 14.36 26.07
N ALA A 311 -8.52 14.81 26.10
CA ALA A 311 -9.38 14.68 27.27
C ALA A 311 -10.80 14.30 26.86
N ASN A 312 -11.49 13.66 27.78
CA ASN A 312 -12.93 13.43 27.71
C ASN A 312 -13.55 13.68 29.10
N ALA A 313 -14.81 13.28 29.28
CA ALA A 313 -15.51 13.46 30.56
C ALA A 313 -14.92 12.63 31.72
N ASN A 314 -14.12 11.60 31.41
CA ASN A 314 -13.55 10.65 32.37
C ASN A 314 -12.10 10.96 32.75
N GLY A 315 -11.38 11.76 31.95
CA GLY A 315 -10.01 12.16 32.26
C GLY A 315 -9.22 12.66 31.06
N ALA A 316 -7.95 12.98 31.31
CA ALA A 316 -6.95 13.26 30.27
C ALA A 316 -6.11 12.00 30.03
N HIS A 317 -5.60 11.86 28.80
CA HIS A 317 -4.74 10.76 28.41
C HIS A 317 -3.72 11.22 27.37
N ALA A 318 -2.53 10.64 27.43
CA ALA A 318 -1.46 10.85 26.46
C ALA A 318 -1.18 9.57 25.68
N VAL A 319 -1.06 9.70 24.36
CA VAL A 319 -0.78 8.61 23.43
C VAL A 319 0.21 9.07 22.37
N ASN A 320 0.63 8.16 21.51
CA ASN A 320 1.37 8.51 20.31
C ASN A 320 0.47 8.55 19.08
N VAL A 321 0.81 9.42 18.15
CA VAL A 321 0.19 9.52 16.83
C VAL A 321 1.20 9.29 15.74
N PHE A 322 0.77 8.76 14.61
CA PHE A 322 1.57 8.76 13.40
C PHE A 322 0.70 8.92 12.15
N ILE A 323 1.32 9.31 11.04
CA ILE A 323 0.66 9.44 9.74
C ILE A 323 1.15 8.31 8.84
N ASP A 324 0.20 7.56 8.29
CA ASP A 324 0.48 6.44 7.40
C ASP A 324 0.72 6.89 5.94
N PRO A 325 1.28 6.01 5.07
CA PRO A 325 1.52 6.34 3.67
C PRO A 325 0.27 6.74 2.85
N LYS A 326 -0.94 6.44 3.35
CA LYS A 326 -2.21 6.85 2.74
C LYS A 326 -2.71 8.19 3.28
N GLY A 327 -1.95 8.83 4.17
CA GLY A 327 -2.32 10.09 4.82
C GLY A 327 -3.32 9.92 5.96
N GLY A 328 -3.54 8.69 6.44
CA GLY A 328 -4.38 8.42 7.60
C GLY A 328 -3.67 8.75 8.91
N VAL A 329 -4.38 9.37 9.85
CA VAL A 329 -3.89 9.52 11.23
C VAL A 329 -4.18 8.25 12.00
N ARG A 330 -3.15 7.70 12.63
CA ARG A 330 -3.19 6.50 13.46
C ARG A 330 -2.82 6.89 14.89
N VAL A 331 -3.47 6.26 15.87
CA VAL A 331 -3.14 6.40 17.29
C VAL A 331 -2.56 5.09 17.77
N LEU A 332 -1.41 5.16 18.44
CA LEU A 332 -0.76 4.06 19.13
C LEU A 332 -0.89 4.28 20.64
N GLU A 333 -1.40 3.29 21.36
CA GLU A 333 -1.42 3.24 22.82
C GLU A 333 -0.07 2.72 23.32
N PRO A 334 0.84 3.57 23.82
CA PRO A 334 2.20 3.15 24.16
C PRO A 334 2.27 2.26 25.39
N GLN A 335 1.20 2.12 26.18
CA GLN A 335 1.17 1.18 27.30
C GLN A 335 0.99 -0.28 26.87
N ASN A 336 0.43 -0.54 25.67
CA ASN A 336 0.16 -1.91 25.20
C ASN A 336 0.49 -2.16 23.72
N GLY A 337 0.86 -1.14 22.95
CA GLY A 337 1.22 -1.22 21.54
C GLY A 337 0.03 -1.41 20.58
N SER A 338 -1.21 -1.25 21.06
CA SER A 338 -2.39 -1.30 20.19
C SER A 338 -2.46 -0.07 19.29
N ILE A 339 -2.99 -0.25 18.08
CA ILE A 339 -3.12 0.80 17.08
C ILE A 339 -4.57 0.88 16.61
N VAL A 340 -5.11 2.08 16.57
CA VAL A 340 -6.45 2.39 16.05
C VAL A 340 -6.40 3.53 15.03
N ALA A 341 -7.47 3.69 14.25
CA ALA A 341 -7.63 4.92 13.46
C ALA A 341 -7.81 6.11 14.41
N GLY A 342 -7.31 7.29 14.05
CA GLY A 342 -7.39 8.47 14.91
C GLY A 342 -8.82 8.82 15.34
N ALA A 343 -9.79 8.72 14.42
CA ALA A 343 -11.21 8.95 14.68
C ALA A 343 -11.83 7.94 15.68
N ASP A 344 -11.18 6.80 15.91
CA ASP A 344 -11.63 5.75 16.81
C ASP A 344 -10.94 5.79 18.19
N TRP A 345 -10.16 6.83 18.48
CA TRP A 345 -9.50 6.98 19.78
C TRP A 345 -10.50 7.28 20.90
N LYS A 346 -10.75 6.25 21.72
CA LYS A 346 -11.77 6.22 22.78
C LYS A 346 -11.18 5.59 24.04
N ASP A 347 -11.78 5.90 25.18
CA ASP A 347 -11.47 5.21 26.44
C ASP A 347 -12.11 3.81 26.51
N ALA A 348 -11.87 3.10 27.62
CA ALA A 348 -12.40 1.76 27.85
C ALA A 348 -13.95 1.70 27.90
N GLN A 349 -14.62 2.84 28.08
CA GLN A 349 -16.08 2.97 28.09
C GLN A 349 -16.61 3.38 26.71
N GLY A 350 -15.75 3.54 25.70
CA GLY A 350 -16.11 3.93 24.35
C GLY A 350 -16.34 5.44 24.17
N VAL A 351 -15.97 6.26 25.15
CA VAL A 351 -16.08 7.73 25.06
C VAL A 351 -14.87 8.28 24.32
N ALA A 352 -15.13 9.02 23.23
CA ALA A 352 -14.08 9.60 22.40
C ALA A 352 -13.27 10.65 23.16
N TYR A 353 -11.94 10.60 23.02
CA TYR A 353 -11.07 11.68 23.45
C TYR A 353 -11.14 12.85 22.46
N GLN A 354 -11.10 14.07 22.99
CA GLN A 354 -10.88 15.29 22.20
C GLN A 354 -9.42 15.70 22.37
N PRO A 355 -8.60 15.60 21.32
CA PRO A 355 -7.23 16.08 21.39
C PRO A 355 -7.18 17.58 21.61
N TYR A 356 -6.20 18.03 22.40
CA TYR A 356 -5.97 19.44 22.66
C TYR A 356 -4.51 19.85 22.50
N PHE A 357 -3.57 18.89 22.45
CA PHE A 357 -2.14 19.16 22.22
C PHE A 357 -1.48 18.08 21.37
N VAL A 358 -0.60 18.50 20.46
CA VAL A 358 0.18 17.70 19.53
C VAL A 358 1.62 18.19 19.50
N LEU A 359 2.57 17.25 19.59
CA LEU A 359 3.99 17.46 19.34
C LEU A 359 4.49 16.43 18.33
N MET A 360 4.90 16.86 17.14
CA MET A 360 5.41 16.02 16.04
C MET A 360 6.89 16.28 15.76
#